data_AF-A0ABC8WEU9-F1
#
_entry.id   AF-A0ABC8WEU9-F1
#
_cell.length_a   1.000
_cell.length_b   1.000
_cell.length_c   1.000
_cell.angle_alpha   90.00
_cell.angle_beta   90.00
_cell.angle_gamma   90.00
#
_symmetry.space_group_name_H-M   'P 1'
#
loop_
_entity.id
_entity.type
_entity.pdbx_description
1 polymer ?
#
loop_
_entity_poly.entity_id
_entity_poly.type
_entity_poly.pdbx_seq_one_letter_code
_entity_poly.pdbx_strand_id
1 'polypeptide(L)'
;MIFILRVIHTPTNADHCELMETNCGHAQPKHAARHHFVLVHGLCHGAWCWYKAATALLRAGHRATALDMAGCGAHPARLADVRTFEEYSRPLLDAVAALPPGERAVLVGHSHGGCSVALAAERFPEKVAAAVFVTASMPAVGRSMGAATTNEFLKFVAAEPDFFLDTQELDQENPEIPGRPVIFGPKFAAQRLYQFSPAEDLTLALSLLRPANRFNEDALMRDEKLLTEAGYGSVRRVFVVVEGDLGLPAEFQRRMIALSPGVEVEAMAAAGGPDHMAMLSGPEELVELLVRIANKCSDRG
;
A
#
# COMPACT_ATOMS: atom_id res chain seq x y z
N MET A 1 -15.63 3.59 14.24
CA MET A 1 -14.57 4.56 14.61
C MET A 1 -13.31 4.10 13.88
N ILE A 2 -12.94 4.75 12.78
CA ILE A 2 -11.76 4.39 11.99
C ILE A 2 -10.54 4.84 12.82
N PHE A 3 -9.67 3.92 13.21
CA PHE A 3 -8.36 4.28 13.76
C PHE A 3 -7.50 4.81 12.61
N ILE A 4 -7.60 6.11 12.34
CA ILE A 4 -6.64 6.80 11.51
C ILE A 4 -5.45 7.09 12.41
N LEU A 5 -4.26 6.60 12.06
CA LEU A 5 -3.03 7.12 12.63
C LEU A 5 -2.83 8.56 12.11
N ARG A 6 -3.60 9.52 12.65
CA ARG A 6 -3.31 10.95 12.52
C ARG A 6 -2.19 11.22 13.49
N VAL A 7 -0.95 11.15 13.01
CA VAL A 7 0.17 11.75 13.75
C VAL A 7 -0.11 13.26 13.74
N ILE A 8 -0.56 13.76 14.89
CA ILE A 8 -0.95 15.16 15.07
C ILE A 8 0.34 15.99 14.98
N HIS A 9 0.41 16.86 13.97
CA HIS A 9 1.43 17.90 13.90
C HIS A 9 1.09 18.95 14.96
N THR A 10 1.83 18.97 16.07
CA THR A 10 1.81 20.13 16.98
C THR A 10 2.53 21.27 16.27
N PRO A 11 1.90 22.44 16.07
CA PRO A 11 2.60 23.61 15.55
C PRO A 11 3.69 24.00 16.55
N THR A 12 4.95 24.02 16.12
CA THR A 12 6.01 24.67 16.88
C THR A 12 5.79 26.17 16.81
N ASN A 13 5.58 26.81 17.97
CA ASN A 13 5.54 28.27 18.12
C ASN A 13 6.79 28.90 17.49
N ALA A 14 6.61 29.52 16.33
CA ALA A 14 7.58 30.40 15.72
C ALA A 14 6.90 31.73 15.36
N ASP A 15 6.13 32.29 16.29
CA ASP A 15 5.62 33.65 16.22
C ASP A 15 6.20 34.45 17.39
N HIS A 16 7.40 35.00 17.18
CA HIS A 16 7.85 36.29 17.73
C HIS A 16 9.34 36.50 17.40
N CYS A 17 9.59 37.15 16.26
CA CYS A 17 10.78 37.98 16.09
C CYS A 17 10.47 39.03 15.02
N GLU A 18 10.00 40.18 15.47
CA GLU A 18 9.79 41.38 14.68
C GLU A 18 11.14 42.10 14.57
N LEU A 19 11.85 41.96 13.45
CA LEU A 19 13.02 42.79 13.12
C LEU A 19 13.11 43.08 11.61
N MET A 20 12.82 44.34 11.30
CA MET A 20 13.25 45.21 10.21
C MET A 20 13.58 44.60 8.82
N GLU A 21 12.79 45.05 7.85
CA GLU A 21 13.00 44.88 6.42
C GLU A 21 14.38 45.39 5.97
N THR A 22 15.20 44.48 5.43
CA THR A 22 16.22 44.81 4.43
C THR A 22 15.96 43.99 3.18
N ASN A 23 15.63 44.71 2.11
CA ASN A 23 15.28 44.21 0.79
C ASN A 23 16.53 43.66 0.08
N CYS A 24 16.72 42.34 0.11
CA CYS A 24 17.63 41.63 -0.80
C CYS A 24 16.82 40.56 -1.53
N GLY A 25 16.68 40.72 -2.86
CA GLY A 25 15.90 39.88 -3.76
C GLY A 25 16.36 38.43 -3.84
N HIS A 26 15.98 37.64 -2.84
CA HIS A 26 15.99 36.19 -2.91
C HIS A 26 14.62 35.75 -3.44
N ALA A 27 14.61 35.09 -4.58
CA ALA A 27 13.42 34.38 -5.05
C ALA A 27 12.96 33.45 -3.90
N GLN A 28 11.75 33.67 -3.41
CA GLN A 28 11.09 32.76 -2.48
C GLN A 28 11.15 31.36 -3.10
N PRO A 29 11.69 30.33 -2.39
CA PRO A 29 11.65 28.98 -2.92
C PRO A 29 10.18 28.65 -3.20
N LYS A 30 9.88 28.21 -4.43
CA LYS A 30 8.55 27.70 -4.78
C LYS A 30 8.16 26.72 -3.68
N HIS A 31 7.11 27.01 -2.91
CA HIS A 31 6.63 26.07 -1.91
C HIS A 31 6.38 24.74 -2.63
N ALA A 32 7.17 23.71 -2.28
CA ALA A 32 7.00 22.38 -2.86
C ALA A 32 5.55 21.94 -2.63
N ALA A 33 4.91 21.39 -3.65
CA ALA A 33 3.50 21.03 -3.59
C ALA A 33 3.25 20.03 -2.45
N ARG A 34 2.26 20.34 -1.60
CA ARG A 34 1.89 19.46 -0.48
C ARG A 34 0.94 18.36 -0.93
N HIS A 35 1.48 17.17 -1.18
CA HIS A 35 0.70 15.97 -1.52
C HIS A 35 0.03 15.29 -0.31
N HIS A 36 -1.03 14.53 -0.59
CA HIS A 36 -1.69 13.64 0.37
C HIS A 36 -1.54 12.19 -0.05
N PHE A 37 -0.87 11.40 0.79
CA PHE A 37 -0.63 9.96 0.60
C PHE A 37 -1.61 9.15 1.45
N VAL A 38 -2.30 8.21 0.84
CA VAL A 38 -3.13 7.21 1.54
C VAL A 38 -2.43 5.86 1.44
N LEU A 39 -2.05 5.30 2.58
CA LEU A 39 -1.16 4.15 2.70
C LEU A 39 -1.98 2.90 3.08
N VAL A 40 -1.86 1.84 2.29
CA VAL A 40 -2.70 0.64 2.35
C VAL A 40 -1.81 -0.59 2.54
N HIS A 41 -1.99 -1.29 3.66
CA HIS A 41 -1.18 -2.44 4.05
C HIS A 41 -1.53 -3.73 3.26
N GLY A 42 -0.61 -4.70 3.30
CA GLY A 42 -0.82 -6.07 2.80
C GLY A 42 -1.56 -7.00 3.76
N LEU A 43 -1.67 -8.27 3.39
CA LEU A 43 -2.30 -9.30 4.23
C LEU A 43 -1.65 -9.37 5.62
N CYS A 44 -2.46 -9.71 6.61
CA CYS A 44 -2.10 -9.89 8.01
C CYS A 44 -1.61 -8.64 8.76
N HIS A 45 -1.32 -7.55 8.06
CA HIS A 45 -0.81 -6.31 8.63
C HIS A 45 -1.95 -5.33 8.94
N GLY A 46 -1.58 -4.14 9.41
CA GLY A 46 -2.46 -2.99 9.63
C GLY A 46 -1.73 -1.69 9.28
N ALA A 47 -2.38 -0.55 9.53
CA ALA A 47 -1.82 0.79 9.36
C ALA A 47 -0.47 0.97 10.07
N TRP A 48 -0.26 0.24 11.17
CA TRP A 48 0.96 0.28 11.97
C TRP A 48 2.23 -0.02 11.17
N CYS A 49 2.17 -0.82 10.09
CA CYS A 49 3.37 -1.13 9.30
C CYS A 49 3.94 0.09 8.57
N TRP A 50 3.16 1.17 8.43
CA TRP A 50 3.58 2.38 7.75
C TRP A 50 4.23 3.42 8.66
N TYR A 51 4.43 3.16 9.95
CA TYR A 51 4.78 4.20 10.92
C TYR A 51 6.07 4.97 10.56
N LYS A 52 7.11 4.30 10.05
CA LYS A 52 8.36 4.95 9.62
C LYS A 52 8.17 5.79 8.37
N ALA A 53 7.61 5.21 7.31
CA ALA A 53 7.33 5.94 6.06
C ALA A 53 6.36 7.12 6.27
N ALA A 54 5.32 6.95 7.09
CA ALA A 54 4.41 8.04 7.46
C ALA A 54 5.15 9.17 8.20
N THR A 55 6.05 8.84 9.13
CA THR A 55 6.91 9.82 9.81
C THR A 55 7.79 10.58 8.82
N ALA A 56 8.42 9.87 7.88
CA ALA A 56 9.26 10.47 6.85
C ALA A 56 8.46 11.38 5.89
N LEU A 57 7.24 10.98 5.48
CA LEU A 57 6.34 11.81 4.67
C LEU A 57 5.94 13.11 5.38
N LEU A 58 5.60 13.03 6.67
CA LEU A 58 5.24 14.19 7.48
C LEU A 58 6.44 15.14 7.66
N ARG A 59 7.64 14.58 7.89
CA ARG A 59 8.89 15.34 7.99
C ARG A 59 9.23 16.05 6.66
N ALA A 60 8.87 15.46 5.52
CA ALA A 60 8.99 16.07 4.21
C ALA A 60 7.86 17.09 3.89
N GLY A 61 6.95 17.37 4.83
CA GLY A 61 5.89 18.38 4.67
C GLY A 61 4.60 17.87 4.02
N HIS A 62 4.50 16.58 3.73
CA HIS A 62 3.32 15.97 3.10
C HIS A 62 2.27 15.53 4.12
N ARG A 63 1.07 15.19 3.65
CA ARG A 63 0.02 14.53 4.45
C ARG A 63 0.11 13.03 4.23
N ALA A 64 0.02 12.24 5.30
CA ALA A 64 -0.05 10.78 5.22
C ALA A 64 -1.24 10.27 6.05
N THR A 65 -2.01 9.36 5.46
CA THR A 65 -3.13 8.66 6.10
C THR A 65 -2.90 7.17 5.93
N ALA A 66 -2.45 6.48 6.98
CA ALA A 66 -2.40 5.01 7.00
C ALA A 66 -3.72 4.46 7.53
N LEU A 67 -4.27 3.45 6.85
CA LEU A 67 -5.60 2.91 7.12
C LEU A 67 -5.52 1.45 7.53
N ASP A 68 -6.26 1.06 8.56
CA ASP A 68 -6.58 -0.34 8.83
C ASP A 68 -7.75 -0.76 7.93
N MET A 69 -7.56 -1.78 7.10
CA MET A 69 -8.65 -2.41 6.36
C MET A 69 -9.60 -3.13 7.32
N ALA A 70 -10.82 -3.44 6.86
CA ALA A 70 -11.79 -4.06 7.74
C ALA A 70 -11.30 -5.43 8.23
N GLY A 71 -11.31 -5.63 9.54
CA GLY A 71 -10.82 -6.87 10.16
C GLY A 71 -9.30 -6.93 10.39
N CYS A 72 -8.56 -5.86 10.05
CA CYS A 72 -7.10 -5.78 10.16
C CYS A 72 -6.65 -4.75 11.21
N GLY A 73 -5.37 -4.83 11.61
CA GLY A 73 -4.76 -3.91 12.59
C GLY A 73 -5.63 -3.67 13.83
N ALA A 74 -5.96 -2.41 14.11
CA ALA A 74 -6.83 -2.01 15.22
C ALA A 74 -8.31 -1.85 14.81
N HIS A 75 -8.70 -2.24 13.59
CA HIS A 75 -10.09 -2.19 13.16
C HIS A 75 -10.98 -3.09 14.06
N PRO A 76 -12.14 -2.59 14.53
CA PRO A 76 -12.95 -3.29 15.53
C PRO A 76 -13.69 -4.52 14.99
N ALA A 77 -13.92 -4.60 13.67
CA ALA A 77 -14.55 -5.79 13.06
C ALA A 77 -13.70 -7.05 13.28
N ARG A 78 -14.36 -8.19 13.49
CA ARG A 78 -13.71 -9.49 13.45
C ARG A 78 -13.55 -9.93 12.00
N LEU A 79 -12.58 -10.81 11.74
CA LEU A 79 -12.38 -11.34 10.40
C LEU A 79 -13.63 -12.05 9.85
N ALA A 80 -14.33 -12.80 10.71
CA ALA A 80 -15.56 -13.53 10.36
C ALA A 80 -16.76 -12.63 10.00
N ASP A 81 -16.68 -11.33 10.30
CA ASP A 81 -17.70 -10.34 9.98
C ASP A 81 -17.47 -9.67 8.61
N VAL A 82 -16.29 -9.83 8.02
CA VAL A 82 -15.89 -9.18 6.75
C VAL A 82 -16.03 -10.19 5.62
N ARG A 83 -17.15 -10.11 4.88
CA ARG A 83 -17.62 -11.17 3.99
C ARG A 83 -17.14 -11.03 2.56
N THR A 84 -16.87 -9.80 2.12
CA THR A 84 -16.50 -9.50 0.74
C THR A 84 -15.23 -8.68 0.66
N PHE A 85 -14.60 -8.69 -0.52
CA PHE A 85 -13.44 -7.83 -0.76
C PHE A 85 -13.79 -6.33 -0.71
N GLU A 86 -15.02 -5.96 -1.08
CA GLU A 86 -15.48 -4.58 -0.97
C GLU A 86 -15.65 -4.14 0.49
N GLU A 87 -16.18 -5.02 1.36
CA GLU A 87 -16.25 -4.77 2.81
C GLU A 87 -14.85 -4.65 3.42
N TYR A 88 -13.92 -5.53 3.03
CA TYR A 88 -12.51 -5.44 3.42
C TYR A 88 -11.90 -4.07 3.06
N SER A 89 -12.18 -3.59 1.83
CA SER A 89 -11.64 -2.34 1.29
C SER A 89 -12.41 -1.09 1.74
N ARG A 90 -13.54 -1.24 2.45
CA ARG A 90 -14.44 -0.13 2.82
C ARG A 90 -13.72 1.04 3.49
N PRO A 91 -12.78 0.85 4.45
CA PRO A 91 -12.07 1.97 5.06
C PRO A 91 -11.31 2.84 4.04
N LEU A 92 -10.71 2.24 3.00
CA LEU A 92 -10.06 2.97 1.92
C LEU A 92 -11.09 3.68 1.03
N LEU A 93 -12.15 2.98 0.62
CA LEU A 93 -13.19 3.53 -0.24
C LEU A 93 -13.84 4.77 0.39
N ASP A 94 -14.18 4.69 1.68
CA ASP A 94 -14.78 5.78 2.43
C ASP A 94 -13.81 6.97 2.57
N ALA A 95 -12.52 6.70 2.82
CA ALA A 95 -11.50 7.74 2.93
C ALA A 95 -11.30 8.50 1.61
N VAL A 96 -11.29 7.80 0.48
CA VAL A 96 -11.17 8.41 -0.86
C VAL A 96 -12.45 9.16 -1.23
N ALA A 97 -13.62 8.57 -0.97
CA ALA A 97 -14.91 9.22 -1.19
C ALA A 97 -15.04 10.53 -0.38
N ALA A 98 -14.50 10.56 0.84
CA ALA A 98 -14.52 11.73 1.73
C ALA A 98 -13.48 12.82 1.40
N LEU A 99 -12.62 12.62 0.39
CA LEU A 99 -11.68 13.67 -0.03
C LEU A 99 -12.44 14.93 -0.48
N PRO A 100 -11.98 16.15 -0.08
CA PRO A 100 -12.59 17.40 -0.49
C PRO A 100 -12.74 17.55 -2.01
N PRO A 101 -13.73 18.33 -2.48
CA PRO A 101 -13.87 18.61 -3.90
C PRO A 101 -12.57 19.15 -4.51
N GLY A 102 -12.12 18.55 -5.61
CA GLY A 102 -10.88 18.91 -6.29
C GLY A 102 -9.59 18.37 -5.66
N GLU A 103 -9.63 17.80 -4.44
CA GLU A 103 -8.47 17.13 -3.85
C GLU A 103 -8.27 15.74 -4.49
N ARG A 104 -7.02 15.44 -4.87
CA ARG A 104 -6.60 14.13 -5.36
C ARG A 104 -5.49 13.57 -4.47
N ALA A 105 -5.59 12.30 -4.11
CA ALA A 105 -4.61 11.63 -3.27
C ALA A 105 -3.71 10.68 -4.07
N VAL A 106 -2.49 10.47 -3.58
CA VAL A 106 -1.62 9.38 -4.04
C VAL A 106 -1.94 8.15 -3.20
N LEU A 107 -2.50 7.12 -3.84
CA LEU A 107 -2.81 5.86 -3.16
C LEU A 107 -1.59 4.94 -3.25
N VAL A 108 -1.11 4.44 -2.12
CA VAL A 108 0.07 3.58 -2.04
C VAL A 108 -0.35 2.23 -1.46
N GLY A 109 -0.36 1.20 -2.30
CA GLY A 109 -0.70 -0.16 -1.93
C GLY A 109 0.55 -1.00 -1.77
N HIS A 110 0.68 -1.68 -0.63
CA HIS A 110 1.72 -2.67 -0.38
C HIS A 110 1.15 -4.09 -0.48
N SER A 111 1.88 -5.00 -1.13
CA SER A 111 1.49 -6.42 -1.22
C SER A 111 0.03 -6.55 -1.70
N HIS A 112 -0.80 -7.34 -1.00
CA HIS A 112 -2.23 -7.50 -1.30
C HIS A 112 -3.05 -6.20 -1.28
N GLY A 113 -2.58 -5.15 -0.56
CA GLY A 113 -3.20 -3.82 -0.54
C GLY A 113 -3.29 -3.18 -1.94
N GLY A 114 -2.46 -3.63 -2.89
CA GLY A 114 -2.57 -3.23 -4.29
C GLY A 114 -3.93 -3.52 -4.92
N CYS A 115 -4.60 -4.62 -4.56
CA CYS A 115 -5.97 -4.90 -5.03
C CYS A 115 -6.98 -3.88 -4.50
N SER A 116 -6.81 -3.40 -3.26
CA SER A 116 -7.70 -2.39 -2.68
C SER A 116 -7.48 -1.03 -3.36
N VAL A 117 -6.22 -0.69 -3.67
CA VAL A 117 -5.87 0.51 -4.45
C VAL A 117 -6.45 0.46 -5.86
N ALA A 118 -6.37 -0.68 -6.54
CA ALA A 118 -6.99 -0.86 -7.86
C ALA A 118 -8.51 -0.66 -7.81
N LEU A 119 -9.19 -1.23 -6.80
CA LEU A 119 -10.63 -1.04 -6.60
C LEU A 119 -10.98 0.44 -6.31
N ALA A 120 -10.22 1.12 -5.45
CA ALA A 120 -10.44 2.53 -5.18
C ALA A 120 -10.23 3.42 -6.42
N ALA A 121 -9.22 3.12 -7.24
CA ALA A 121 -8.96 3.78 -8.50
C ALA A 121 -10.06 3.50 -9.56
N GLU A 122 -10.67 2.32 -9.56
CA GLU A 122 -11.82 2.02 -10.40
C GLU A 122 -13.07 2.83 -9.99
N ARG A 123 -13.30 2.98 -8.68
CA ARG A 123 -14.49 3.65 -8.15
C ARG A 123 -14.39 5.18 -8.16
N PHE A 124 -13.19 5.72 -7.99
CA PHE A 124 -12.95 7.16 -7.82
C PHE A 124 -11.73 7.65 -8.65
N PRO A 125 -11.66 7.36 -9.96
CA PRO A 125 -10.48 7.71 -10.78
C PRO A 125 -10.14 9.21 -10.73
N GLU A 126 -11.15 10.07 -10.62
CA GLU A 126 -11.00 11.53 -10.53
C GLU A 126 -10.35 12.00 -9.23
N LYS A 127 -10.40 11.21 -8.16
CA LYS A 127 -9.83 11.51 -6.85
C LYS A 127 -8.44 10.90 -6.63
N VAL A 128 -7.93 10.14 -7.60
CA VAL A 128 -6.62 9.49 -7.50
C VAL A 128 -5.61 10.21 -8.37
N ALA A 129 -4.61 10.83 -7.75
CA ALA A 129 -3.49 11.50 -8.43
C ALA A 129 -2.54 10.49 -9.07
N ALA A 130 -2.26 9.40 -8.34
CA ALA A 130 -1.54 8.22 -8.82
C ALA A 130 -1.88 7.01 -7.93
N ALA A 131 -1.89 5.83 -8.54
CA ALA A 131 -1.93 4.54 -7.86
C ALA A 131 -0.52 3.94 -7.87
N VAL A 132 0.10 3.82 -6.69
CA VAL A 132 1.46 3.32 -6.51
C VAL A 132 1.43 1.93 -5.88
N PHE A 133 2.08 0.97 -6.53
CA PHE A 133 2.15 -0.43 -6.13
C PHE A 133 3.57 -0.73 -5.63
N VAL A 134 3.74 -0.82 -4.31
CA VAL A 134 5.05 -1.09 -3.68
C VAL A 134 5.15 -2.56 -3.38
N THR A 135 5.92 -3.29 -4.20
CA THR A 135 5.96 -4.77 -4.20
C THR A 135 4.57 -5.38 -3.94
N ALA A 136 3.62 -4.99 -4.79
CA ALA A 136 2.20 -5.21 -4.56
C ALA A 136 1.54 -6.08 -5.64
N SER A 137 0.38 -6.64 -5.30
CA SER A 137 -0.53 -7.21 -6.27
C SER A 137 -1.00 -6.11 -7.22
N MET A 138 -0.58 -6.17 -8.48
CA MET A 138 -1.01 -5.22 -9.50
C MET A 138 -1.86 -5.92 -10.57
N PRO A 139 -3.19 -5.80 -10.51
CA PRO A 139 -4.06 -6.36 -11.53
C PRO A 139 -4.02 -5.52 -12.82
N ALA A 140 -4.45 -6.14 -13.91
CA ALA A 140 -4.57 -5.50 -15.23
C ALA A 140 -6.05 -5.32 -15.61
N VAL A 141 -6.33 -4.32 -16.44
CA VAL A 141 -7.66 -4.11 -17.03
C VAL A 141 -8.09 -5.34 -17.82
N GLY A 142 -9.37 -5.70 -17.74
CA GLY A 142 -9.92 -6.86 -18.45
C GLY A 142 -9.47 -8.21 -17.91
N ARG A 143 -8.92 -8.26 -16.69
CA ARG A 143 -8.52 -9.49 -16.00
C ARG A 143 -9.04 -9.47 -14.57
N SER A 144 -9.38 -10.64 -14.05
CA SER A 144 -9.79 -10.76 -12.65
C SER A 144 -8.63 -10.49 -11.71
N MET A 145 -8.87 -9.71 -10.66
CA MET A 145 -7.82 -9.32 -9.72
C MET A 145 -7.21 -10.53 -9.01
N GLY A 146 -8.06 -11.45 -8.53
CA GLY A 146 -7.62 -12.65 -7.82
C GLY A 146 -6.82 -13.59 -8.69
N ALA A 147 -7.28 -13.86 -9.93
CA ALA A 147 -6.58 -14.79 -10.79
C ALA A 147 -5.25 -14.22 -11.30
N ALA A 148 -5.25 -12.97 -11.79
CA ALA A 148 -4.08 -12.34 -12.40
C ALA A 148 -2.96 -11.97 -11.41
N THR A 149 -3.25 -11.95 -10.11
CA THR A 149 -2.25 -11.63 -9.07
C THR A 149 -1.99 -12.85 -8.18
N THR A 150 -2.86 -13.10 -7.20
CA THR A 150 -2.62 -14.07 -6.15
C THR A 150 -2.57 -15.51 -6.68
N ASN A 151 -3.45 -15.91 -7.60
CA ASN A 151 -3.41 -17.28 -8.11
C ASN A 151 -2.18 -17.53 -8.98
N GLU A 152 -1.79 -16.57 -9.83
CA GLU A 152 -0.52 -16.67 -10.56
C GLU A 152 0.70 -16.68 -9.63
N PHE A 153 0.66 -15.96 -8.51
CA PHE A 153 1.73 -16.00 -7.51
C PHE A 153 1.84 -17.38 -6.87
N LEU A 154 0.72 -17.97 -6.46
CA LEU A 154 0.70 -19.32 -5.90
C LEU A 154 1.23 -20.35 -6.90
N LYS A 155 0.90 -20.21 -8.20
CA LYS A 155 1.49 -21.06 -9.25
C LYS A 155 2.99 -20.84 -9.42
N PHE A 156 3.44 -19.58 -9.36
CA PHE A 156 4.85 -19.23 -9.49
C PHE A 156 5.72 -19.87 -8.41
N VAL A 157 5.25 -19.86 -7.16
CA VAL A 157 6.00 -20.43 -6.02
C VAL A 157 5.71 -21.91 -5.77
N ALA A 158 4.79 -22.54 -6.52
CA ALA A 158 4.40 -23.93 -6.32
C ALA A 158 5.56 -24.94 -6.45
N ALA A 159 6.64 -24.56 -7.16
CA ALA A 159 7.83 -25.38 -7.30
C ALA A 159 8.78 -25.33 -6.08
N GLU A 160 8.53 -24.45 -5.10
CA GLU A 160 9.26 -24.34 -3.84
C GLU A 160 8.34 -24.76 -2.68
N PRO A 161 8.33 -26.04 -2.26
CA PRO A 161 7.37 -26.57 -1.28
C PRO A 161 7.36 -25.82 0.06
N ASP A 162 8.52 -25.29 0.45
CA ASP A 162 8.72 -24.59 1.72
C ASP A 162 8.67 -23.06 1.58
N PHE A 163 8.19 -22.53 0.45
CA PHE A 163 8.17 -21.07 0.20
C PHE A 163 7.50 -20.30 1.33
N PHE A 164 6.37 -20.81 1.83
CA PHE A 164 5.56 -20.17 2.88
C PHE A 164 5.99 -20.55 4.30
N LEU A 165 7.00 -21.42 4.47
CA LEU A 165 7.55 -21.88 5.74
C LEU A 165 6.46 -22.30 6.74
N ASP A 166 6.27 -21.55 7.82
CA ASP A 166 5.34 -21.83 8.92
C ASP A 166 4.04 -20.98 8.86
N THR A 167 3.74 -20.39 7.71
CA THR A 167 2.44 -19.75 7.43
C THR A 167 1.32 -20.78 7.52
N GLN A 168 0.21 -20.39 8.14
CA GLN A 168 -0.93 -21.27 8.37
C GLN A 168 -2.14 -20.79 7.59
N GLU A 169 -2.83 -21.73 6.95
CA GLU A 169 -4.23 -21.57 6.59
C GLU A 169 -5.09 -21.96 7.78
N LEU A 170 -6.04 -21.09 8.14
CA LEU A 170 -6.96 -21.32 9.24
C LEU A 170 -8.30 -21.83 8.73
N ASP A 171 -9.10 -22.36 9.64
CA ASP A 171 -10.47 -22.71 9.32
C ASP A 171 -11.33 -21.45 9.21
N GLN A 172 -12.24 -21.48 8.24
CA GLN A 172 -13.18 -20.39 8.02
C GLN A 172 -14.30 -20.49 9.06
N GLU A 173 -14.32 -19.57 10.03
CA GLU A 173 -15.36 -19.51 11.07
C GLU A 173 -16.76 -19.23 10.48
N ASN A 174 -16.83 -18.44 9.40
CA ASN A 174 -18.08 -18.09 8.75
C ASN A 174 -18.20 -18.78 7.38
N PRO A 175 -19.03 -19.82 7.23
CA PRO A 175 -19.13 -20.61 6.00
C PRO A 175 -19.66 -19.84 4.79
N GLU A 176 -20.23 -18.64 5.00
CA GLU A 176 -20.65 -17.74 3.91
C GLU A 176 -19.47 -17.02 3.26
N ILE A 177 -18.29 -17.02 3.88
CA ILE A 177 -17.08 -16.38 3.35
C ILE A 177 -16.26 -17.42 2.57
N PRO A 178 -16.11 -17.26 1.25
CA PRO A 178 -15.34 -18.20 0.44
C PRO A 178 -13.84 -18.19 0.78
N GLY A 179 -13.23 -19.38 0.76
CA GLY A 179 -11.80 -19.55 1.00
C GLY A 179 -11.41 -19.56 2.48
N ARG A 180 -10.11 -19.70 2.73
CA ARG A 180 -9.54 -19.85 4.07
C ARG A 180 -8.70 -18.62 4.44
N PRO A 181 -8.82 -18.12 5.69
CA PRO A 181 -7.89 -17.13 6.20
C PRO A 181 -6.47 -17.64 6.23
N VAL A 182 -5.51 -16.72 6.12
CA VAL A 182 -4.09 -17.02 6.31
C VAL A 182 -3.52 -16.18 7.44
N ILE A 183 -2.56 -16.74 8.17
CA ILE A 183 -1.71 -16.00 9.11
C ILE A 183 -0.24 -16.35 8.85
N PHE A 184 0.59 -15.32 8.69
CA PHE A 184 2.02 -15.52 8.50
C PHE A 184 2.68 -16.03 9.77
N GLY A 185 3.47 -17.10 9.65
CA GLY A 185 4.24 -17.63 10.76
C GLY A 185 5.53 -16.84 11.01
N PRO A 186 6.13 -16.99 12.20
CA PRO A 186 7.34 -16.24 12.57
C PRO A 186 8.54 -16.54 11.67
N LYS A 187 8.73 -17.76 11.16
CA LYS A 187 9.83 -18.08 10.24
C LYS A 187 9.61 -17.44 8.88
N PHE A 188 8.38 -17.49 8.35
CA PHE A 188 8.05 -16.80 7.10
C PHE A 188 8.26 -15.30 7.21
N ALA A 189 7.74 -14.68 8.26
CA ALA A 189 7.93 -13.26 8.51
C ALA A 189 9.42 -12.89 8.54
N ALA A 190 10.22 -13.58 9.35
CA ALA A 190 11.64 -13.29 9.49
C ALA A 190 12.48 -13.53 8.22
N GLN A 191 12.19 -14.59 7.46
CA GLN A 191 13.06 -15.05 6.37
C GLN A 191 12.61 -14.62 4.97
N ARG A 192 11.38 -14.14 4.82
CA ARG A 192 10.81 -13.77 3.52
C ARG A 192 10.25 -12.35 3.48
N LEU A 193 9.78 -11.81 4.61
CA LEU A 193 9.16 -10.49 4.64
C LEU A 193 10.07 -9.42 5.28
N TYR A 194 10.72 -9.74 6.40
CA TYR A 194 11.49 -8.82 7.25
C TYR A 194 13.01 -9.14 7.26
N GLN A 195 13.53 -9.80 6.24
CA GLN A 195 14.90 -10.31 6.21
C GLN A 195 15.98 -9.22 6.31
N PHE A 196 15.64 -7.97 5.97
CA PHE A 196 16.55 -6.82 6.08
C PHE A 196 16.00 -5.70 6.96
N SER A 197 14.77 -5.85 7.46
CA SER A 197 14.16 -4.96 8.44
C SER A 197 14.86 -5.06 9.80
N PRO A 198 14.94 -3.97 10.58
CA PRO A 198 15.40 -4.00 11.97
C PRO A 198 14.66 -5.04 12.82
N ALA A 199 15.37 -5.67 13.76
CA ALA A 199 14.82 -6.74 14.58
C ALA A 199 13.64 -6.29 15.45
N GLU A 200 13.60 -5.01 15.83
CA GLU A 200 12.50 -4.39 16.55
C GLU A 200 11.22 -4.35 15.71
N ASP A 201 11.34 -4.13 14.39
CA ASP A 201 10.20 -4.13 13.48
C ASP A 201 9.63 -5.53 13.31
N LEU A 202 10.47 -6.56 13.22
CA LEU A 202 10.01 -7.95 13.23
C LEU A 202 9.31 -8.27 14.56
N THR A 203 9.88 -7.85 15.70
CA THR A 203 9.27 -8.07 17.02
C THR A 203 7.90 -7.40 17.11
N LEU A 204 7.80 -6.14 16.64
CA LEU A 204 6.54 -5.42 16.56
C LEU A 204 5.54 -6.16 15.68
N ALA A 205 5.96 -6.60 14.50
CA ALA A 205 5.10 -7.33 13.58
C ALA A 205 4.55 -8.61 14.19
N LEU A 206 5.39 -9.47 14.78
CA LEU A 206 4.95 -10.72 15.40
C LEU A 206 3.95 -10.50 16.56
N SER A 207 3.94 -9.32 17.18
CA SER A 207 2.96 -8.95 18.20
C SER A 207 1.64 -8.39 17.66
N LEU A 208 1.59 -8.00 16.37
CA LEU A 208 0.47 -7.28 15.77
C LEU A 208 -0.17 -7.98 14.56
N LEU A 209 0.49 -9.00 13.98
CA LEU A 209 -0.07 -9.77 12.87
C LEU A 209 -1.41 -10.40 13.25
N ARG A 210 -2.39 -10.26 12.36
CA ARG A 210 -3.73 -10.86 12.49
C ARG A 210 -3.99 -11.79 11.30
N PRO A 211 -4.85 -12.81 11.41
CA PRO A 211 -5.29 -13.55 10.23
C PRO A 211 -6.03 -12.65 9.23
N ALA A 212 -5.90 -12.93 7.94
CA ALA A 212 -6.56 -12.18 6.88
C ALA A 212 -7.05 -13.09 5.74
N ASN A 213 -8.14 -12.70 5.09
CA ASN A 213 -8.66 -13.37 3.90
C ASN A 213 -8.07 -12.74 2.64
N ARG A 214 -7.69 -13.57 1.67
CA ARG A 214 -7.25 -13.09 0.35
C ARG A 214 -8.42 -12.64 -0.53
N PHE A 215 -9.61 -13.17 -0.23
CA PHE A 215 -10.85 -12.99 -1.00
C PHE A 215 -10.73 -13.40 -2.48
N ASN A 216 -9.82 -14.32 -2.85
CA ASN A 216 -9.66 -14.73 -4.25
C ASN A 216 -10.94 -15.34 -4.86
N GLU A 217 -11.77 -15.95 -4.02
CA GLU A 217 -13.03 -16.57 -4.42
C GLU A 217 -14.24 -15.61 -4.34
N ASP A 218 -14.02 -14.37 -3.90
CA ASP A 218 -15.05 -13.32 -3.90
C ASP A 218 -15.44 -12.95 -5.34
N ALA A 219 -16.73 -12.66 -5.54
CA ALA A 219 -17.28 -12.38 -6.86
C ALA A 219 -16.63 -11.16 -7.52
N LEU A 220 -16.34 -10.10 -6.76
CA LEU A 220 -15.69 -8.90 -7.28
C LEU A 220 -14.23 -9.18 -7.63
N MET A 221 -13.52 -9.96 -6.82
CA MET A 221 -12.13 -10.36 -7.12
C MET A 221 -12.02 -11.25 -8.37
N ARG A 222 -13.09 -11.97 -8.71
CA ARG A 222 -13.19 -12.86 -9.89
C ARG A 222 -13.74 -12.18 -11.14
N ASP A 223 -14.33 -11.00 -11.02
CA ASP A 223 -14.92 -10.30 -12.17
C ASP A 223 -13.83 -9.68 -13.07
N GLU A 224 -13.67 -10.25 -14.26
CA GLU A 224 -12.72 -9.76 -15.27
C GLU A 224 -13.12 -8.39 -15.84
N LYS A 225 -14.39 -8.00 -15.70
CA LYS A 225 -14.92 -6.72 -16.18
C LYS A 225 -14.88 -5.62 -15.13
N LEU A 226 -14.47 -5.93 -13.90
CA LEU A 226 -14.43 -4.96 -12.80
C LEU A 226 -13.55 -3.76 -13.14
N LEU A 227 -12.30 -4.03 -13.55
CA LEU A 227 -11.33 -2.99 -13.84
C LEU A 227 -11.45 -2.57 -15.30
N THR A 228 -11.74 -1.29 -15.53
CA THR A 228 -12.04 -0.73 -16.85
C THR A 228 -10.98 0.28 -17.29
N GLU A 229 -10.90 0.56 -18.59
CA GLU A 229 -10.02 1.63 -19.11
C GLU A 229 -10.47 3.02 -18.64
N ALA A 230 -11.77 3.22 -18.41
CA ALA A 230 -12.31 4.50 -17.95
C ALA A 230 -12.10 4.71 -16.43
N GLY A 231 -12.13 3.64 -15.64
CA GLY A 231 -11.85 3.65 -14.21
C GLY A 231 -10.35 3.50 -13.94
N TYR A 232 -9.95 2.33 -13.44
CA TYR A 232 -8.57 2.02 -13.04
C TYR A 232 -7.54 2.26 -14.15
N GLY A 233 -7.89 1.99 -15.41
CA GLY A 233 -7.01 2.20 -16.56
C GLY A 233 -6.69 3.66 -16.87
N SER A 234 -7.57 4.59 -16.47
CA SER A 234 -7.37 6.03 -16.71
C SER A 234 -6.44 6.68 -15.69
N VAL A 235 -6.25 6.03 -14.53
CA VAL A 235 -5.39 6.51 -13.46
C VAL A 235 -3.92 6.27 -13.80
N ARG A 236 -3.06 7.23 -13.45
CA ARG A 236 -1.61 7.05 -13.53
C ARG A 236 -1.17 5.95 -12.55
N ARG A 237 -0.59 4.87 -13.09
CA ARG A 237 -0.14 3.71 -12.31
C ARG A 237 1.38 3.67 -12.28
N VAL A 238 1.94 3.45 -11.09
CA VAL A 238 3.39 3.31 -10.88
C VAL A 238 3.65 2.05 -10.07
N PHE A 239 4.55 1.19 -10.52
CA PHE A 239 5.03 0.05 -9.75
C PHE A 239 6.43 0.36 -9.20
N VAL A 240 6.62 0.17 -7.90
CA VAL A 240 7.92 0.24 -7.24
C VAL A 240 8.40 -1.19 -7.01
N VAL A 241 9.36 -1.61 -7.84
CA VAL A 241 9.99 -2.93 -7.72
C VAL A 241 10.97 -2.91 -6.56
N VAL A 242 10.86 -3.87 -5.66
CA VAL A 242 11.85 -4.06 -4.59
C VAL A 242 12.69 -5.28 -4.92
N GLU A 243 13.94 -5.06 -5.29
CA GLU A 243 14.81 -6.13 -5.81
C GLU A 243 15.23 -7.14 -4.73
N GLY A 244 15.30 -6.70 -3.47
CA GLY A 244 15.64 -7.54 -2.31
C GLY A 244 14.46 -8.33 -1.73
N ASP A 245 13.29 -8.25 -2.35
CA ASP A 245 12.08 -8.91 -1.86
C ASP A 245 12.12 -10.43 -2.08
N LEU A 246 11.96 -11.18 -0.99
CA LEU A 246 11.89 -12.64 -0.99
C LEU A 246 10.46 -13.18 -0.81
N GLY A 247 9.53 -12.34 -0.36
CA GLY A 247 8.12 -12.70 -0.15
C GLY A 247 7.26 -12.52 -1.40
N LEU A 248 7.61 -11.56 -2.23
CA LEU A 248 7.08 -11.38 -3.59
C LEU A 248 8.26 -11.15 -4.53
N PRO A 249 8.94 -12.22 -5.02
CA PRO A 249 10.19 -12.09 -5.73
C PRO A 249 10.12 -11.11 -6.91
N ALA A 250 11.20 -10.34 -7.11
CA ALA A 250 11.25 -9.28 -8.11
C ALA A 250 11.03 -9.78 -9.55
N GLU A 251 11.32 -11.06 -9.83
CA GLU A 251 10.95 -11.72 -11.08
C GLU A 251 9.42 -11.75 -11.26
N PHE A 252 8.68 -12.14 -10.23
CA PHE A 252 7.23 -12.19 -10.27
C PHE A 252 6.59 -10.79 -10.29
N GLN A 253 7.17 -9.83 -9.56
CA GLN A 253 6.77 -8.41 -9.67
C GLN A 253 6.79 -7.94 -11.13
N ARG A 254 7.89 -8.23 -11.86
CA ARG A 254 8.02 -7.89 -13.29
C ARG A 254 7.02 -8.63 -14.19
N ARG A 255 6.63 -9.86 -13.85
CA ARG A 255 5.56 -10.58 -14.58
C ARG A 255 4.23 -9.86 -14.48
N MET A 256 3.85 -9.36 -13.30
CA MET A 256 2.63 -8.56 -13.13
C MET A 256 2.69 -7.24 -13.90
N ILE A 257 3.84 -6.55 -13.86
CA ILE A 257 4.08 -5.32 -14.65
C ILE A 257 3.87 -5.57 -16.14
N ALA A 258 4.40 -6.67 -16.68
CA ALA A 258 4.29 -7.00 -18.10
C ALA A 258 2.84 -7.21 -18.58
N LEU A 259 1.92 -7.53 -17.66
CA LEU A 259 0.50 -7.70 -17.97
C LEU A 259 -0.28 -6.37 -17.98
N SER A 260 0.34 -5.27 -17.58
CA SER A 260 -0.32 -3.99 -17.35
C SER A 260 0.30 -2.86 -18.17
N PRO A 261 -0.14 -2.66 -19.43
CA PRO A 261 0.44 -1.64 -20.30
C PRO A 261 0.26 -0.23 -19.73
N GLY A 262 1.28 0.61 -19.94
CA GLY A 262 1.28 2.02 -19.52
C GLY A 262 1.63 2.25 -18.04
N VAL A 263 2.00 1.22 -17.29
CA VAL A 263 2.54 1.39 -15.94
C VAL A 263 3.95 1.99 -15.98
N GLU A 264 4.19 3.00 -15.14
CA GLU A 264 5.54 3.52 -14.90
C GLU A 264 6.27 2.61 -13.90
N VAL A 265 7.56 2.34 -14.09
CA VAL A 265 8.32 1.45 -13.21
C VAL A 265 9.44 2.23 -12.56
N GLU A 266 9.49 2.18 -11.24
CA GLU A 266 10.60 2.63 -10.41
C GLU A 266 11.14 1.41 -9.65
N ALA A 267 12.37 1.47 -9.14
CA ALA A 267 12.97 0.35 -8.43
C ALA A 267 13.77 0.82 -7.21
N MET A 268 13.75 0.01 -6.16
CA MET A 268 14.63 0.11 -4.99
C MET A 268 15.66 -1.01 -5.07
N ALA A 269 16.94 -0.65 -5.09
CA ALA A 269 18.01 -1.59 -5.35
C ALA A 269 18.24 -2.54 -4.16
N ALA A 270 18.55 -3.81 -4.44
CA ALA A 270 18.82 -4.81 -3.39
C ALA A 270 20.01 -4.43 -2.50
N ALA A 271 21.00 -3.73 -3.07
CA ALA A 271 22.17 -3.25 -2.35
C ALA A 271 21.84 -2.26 -1.22
N GLY A 272 20.63 -1.67 -1.21
CA GLY A 272 20.15 -0.77 -0.15
C GLY A 272 19.49 -1.49 1.02
N GLY A 273 19.32 -2.82 0.97
CA GLY A 273 18.62 -3.58 1.99
C GLY A 273 17.09 -3.46 2.06
N PRO A 274 16.33 -2.94 1.07
CA PRO A 274 14.88 -3.01 1.15
C PRO A 274 14.40 -4.46 0.95
N ASP A 275 13.56 -4.93 1.87
CA ASP A 275 12.88 -6.22 1.80
C ASP A 275 11.40 -6.04 1.39
N HIS A 276 10.57 -7.07 1.58
CA HIS A 276 9.13 -6.97 1.29
C HIS A 276 8.48 -5.82 2.06
N MET A 277 9.01 -5.49 3.25
CA MET A 277 8.56 -4.41 4.11
C MET A 277 9.39 -3.14 3.86
N ALA A 278 9.51 -2.72 2.60
CA ALA A 278 10.29 -1.54 2.18
C ALA A 278 9.97 -0.26 2.98
N MET A 279 8.75 -0.11 3.48
CA MET A 279 8.36 1.02 4.34
C MET A 279 9.00 0.99 5.74
N LEU A 280 9.63 -0.12 6.13
CA LEU A 280 10.34 -0.36 7.38
C LEU A 280 11.85 -0.50 7.19
N SER A 281 12.27 -1.28 6.19
CA SER A 281 13.68 -1.55 5.88
C SER A 281 14.36 -0.43 5.09
N GLY A 282 13.61 0.35 4.30
CA GLY A 282 14.12 1.50 3.53
C GLY A 282 13.12 2.67 3.46
N PRO A 283 12.65 3.23 4.59
CA PRO A 283 11.56 4.19 4.60
C PRO A 283 11.90 5.49 3.85
N GLU A 284 13.12 5.98 4.01
CA GLU A 284 13.61 7.24 3.45
C GLU A 284 13.70 7.16 1.92
N GLU A 285 14.33 6.11 1.40
CA GLU A 285 14.40 5.85 -0.05
C GLU A 285 13.00 5.69 -0.65
N LEU A 286 12.12 4.92 0.01
CA LEU A 286 10.74 4.77 -0.43
C LEU A 286 10.01 6.12 -0.46
N VAL A 287 10.16 6.95 0.57
CA VAL A 287 9.50 8.25 0.63
C VAL A 287 10.05 9.23 -0.40
N GLU A 288 11.36 9.25 -0.65
CA GLU A 288 11.93 10.03 -1.74
C GLU A 288 11.34 9.64 -3.10
N LEU A 289 11.22 8.33 -3.36
CA LEU A 289 10.55 7.81 -4.56
C LEU A 289 9.08 8.25 -4.65
N LEU A 290 8.31 8.09 -3.57
CA LEU A 290 6.90 8.49 -3.51
C LEU A 290 6.71 9.98 -3.75
N VAL A 291 7.58 10.83 -3.20
CA VAL A 291 7.53 12.28 -3.40
C VAL A 291 7.90 12.66 -4.84
N ARG A 292 8.91 12.03 -5.43
CA ARG A 292 9.22 12.22 -6.86
C ARG A 292 8.05 11.82 -7.76
N ILE A 293 7.41 10.68 -7.46
CA ILE A 293 6.21 10.24 -8.17
C ILE A 293 5.11 11.30 -8.05
N ALA A 294 4.84 11.79 -6.83
CA ALA A 294 3.77 12.76 -6.59
C ALA A 294 4.03 14.11 -7.27
N ASN A 295 5.28 14.60 -7.28
CA ASN A 295 5.64 15.86 -7.94
C ASN A 295 5.36 15.84 -9.45
N LYS A 296 5.61 14.69 -10.13
CA LYS A 296 5.24 14.50 -11.54
C LYS A 296 3.73 14.57 -11.82
N CYS A 297 2.86 14.51 -10.79
CA CYS A 297 1.42 14.72 -10.93
C CYS A 297 1.04 16.20 -10.93
N SER A 298 1.77 17.05 -10.21
CA SER A 298 1.50 18.50 -10.14
C SER A 298 1.89 19.23 -11.42
N ASP A 299 2.88 18.73 -12.16
CA ASP A 299 3.37 19.37 -13.39
C ASP A 299 2.46 19.13 -14.62
N ARG A 300 1.42 18.29 -14.48
CA ARG A 300 0.45 17.98 -15.56
C ARG A 300 -0.91 18.65 -15.39
N GLY A 301 -1.04 19.55 -14.40
CA GLY A 301 -2.25 20.33 -14.11
C GLY A 301 -2.30 21.65 -14.86
#